data_AF-A0AA36IJ62-F1
#
_entry.id   AF-A0AA36IJ62-F1
#
_cell.length_a   1.000
_cell.length_b   1.000
_cell.length_c   1.000
_cell.angle_alpha   90.00
_cell.angle_beta   90.00
_cell.angle_gamma   90.00
#
_symmetry.space_group_name_H-M   'P 1'
#
loop_
_entity.id
_entity.type
_entity.pdbx_description
1 polymer ?
#
loop_
_entity_poly.entity_id
_entity_poly.type
_entity_poly.pdbx_seq_one_letter_code
_entity_poly.pdbx_strand_id
1 'polypeptide(L)'
;MRFSNLAVVMTSILASFGEVTEDQELDFCEVFAGCHILHSGAEAWGLRSRCLDVCYTRKMNILTNFGFILLLSVVRRIQRSGTAWYAVPCSSWIWLSRGSTHRSWVQAAGPRRGRSSSVRKANKLARRVAYALEYNFRKGVEYVVENPSSSLLGCFQRHGARRVTIYLGSFGARTLKPVTLWGTVGRLLSDHLLRVGQQSAGADAGVVFEDFDDLEGDDSELEDLV
;
A
#
# COMPACT_ATOMS: atom_id res chain seq x y z
N MET A 1 6.72 -26.45 -11.83
CA MET A 1 5.89 -26.44 -10.59
C MET A 1 5.21 -27.78 -10.47
N ARG A 2 5.19 -28.43 -9.30
CA ARG A 2 4.42 -29.67 -9.10
C ARG A 2 2.93 -29.33 -9.08
N PHE A 3 2.11 -30.12 -9.79
CA PHE A 3 0.66 -29.94 -9.97
C PHE A 3 -0.11 -29.69 -8.65
N SER A 4 0.40 -30.19 -7.52
CA SER A 4 -0.21 -30.03 -6.20
C SER A 4 -0.34 -28.57 -5.73
N ASN A 5 0.63 -27.70 -6.05
CA ASN A 5 0.57 -26.30 -5.60
C ASN A 5 -0.44 -25.49 -6.40
N LEU A 6 -0.60 -25.78 -7.70
CA LEU A 6 -1.59 -25.09 -8.54
C LEU A 6 -3.01 -25.50 -8.13
N ALA A 7 -3.24 -26.78 -7.85
CA ALA A 7 -4.52 -27.27 -7.35
C ALA A 7 -4.88 -26.63 -6.00
N VAL A 8 -3.96 -26.58 -5.03
CA VAL A 8 -4.21 -25.91 -3.74
C VAL A 8 -4.49 -24.43 -3.92
N VAL A 9 -3.77 -23.73 -4.80
CA VAL A 9 -4.00 -22.32 -5.08
C VAL A 9 -5.37 -22.13 -5.76
N MET A 10 -5.71 -22.92 -6.77
CA MET A 10 -7.00 -22.87 -7.47
C MET A 10 -8.17 -23.24 -6.57
N THR A 11 -8.04 -24.27 -5.72
CA THR A 11 -9.08 -24.66 -4.76
C THR A 11 -9.20 -23.63 -3.64
N SER A 12 -8.10 -23.04 -3.16
CA SER A 12 -8.14 -21.95 -2.17
C SER A 12 -8.76 -20.68 -2.76
N ILE A 13 -8.45 -20.38 -4.02
CA ILE A 13 -9.08 -19.34 -4.83
C ILE A 13 -10.57 -19.65 -4.90
N LEU A 14 -11.00 -20.77 -5.49
CA LEU A 14 -12.40 -21.17 -5.67
C LEU A 14 -13.19 -21.20 -4.34
N ALA A 15 -12.63 -21.78 -3.28
CA ALA A 15 -13.24 -21.78 -1.95
C ALA A 15 -13.29 -20.38 -1.32
N SER A 16 -12.29 -19.54 -1.61
CA SER A 16 -12.30 -18.13 -1.23
C SER A 16 -13.15 -17.27 -2.16
N PHE A 17 -13.77 -17.78 -3.24
CA PHE A 17 -14.67 -17.02 -4.11
C PHE A 17 -16.16 -17.29 -3.83
N GLY A 18 -16.48 -18.01 -2.76
CA GLY A 18 -17.85 -18.04 -2.23
C GLY A 18 -18.34 -16.62 -1.90
N GLU A 19 -19.66 -16.42 -1.94
CA GLU A 19 -20.28 -15.14 -1.57
C GLU A 19 -19.77 -14.70 -0.19
N VAL A 20 -19.33 -13.44 -0.10
CA VAL A 20 -19.00 -12.81 1.19
C VAL A 20 -20.34 -12.52 1.84
N THR A 21 -20.63 -13.13 2.98
CA THR A 21 -21.82 -12.77 3.75
C THR A 21 -21.62 -11.39 4.37
N GLU A 22 -22.69 -10.63 4.63
CA GLU A 22 -22.60 -9.28 5.23
C GLU A 22 -21.78 -9.30 6.53
N ASP A 23 -21.93 -10.34 7.36
CA ASP A 23 -21.15 -10.53 8.61
C ASP A 23 -19.64 -10.66 8.40
N GLN A 24 -19.21 -11.00 7.18
CA GLN A 24 -17.81 -11.20 6.83
C GLN A 24 -17.17 -9.97 6.19
N GLU A 25 -17.93 -8.93 5.91
CA GLU A 25 -17.41 -7.71 5.31
C GLU A 25 -16.51 -6.92 6.27
N LEU A 26 -15.56 -6.19 5.68
CA LEU A 26 -14.60 -5.34 6.38
C LEU A 26 -14.77 -3.90 5.92
N ASP A 27 -14.72 -2.97 6.86
CA ASP A 27 -14.67 -1.54 6.59
C ASP A 27 -13.23 -1.09 6.31
N PHE A 28 -12.26 -1.70 7.00
CA PHE A 28 -10.86 -1.28 6.98
C PHE A 28 -9.87 -2.45 6.96
N CYS A 29 -8.77 -2.32 6.21
CA CYS A 29 -7.67 -3.27 6.23
C CYS A 29 -6.32 -2.54 6.30
N GLU A 30 -5.47 -2.90 7.27
CA GLU A 30 -4.11 -2.39 7.40
C GLU A 30 -3.09 -3.46 6.97
N VAL A 31 -2.35 -3.20 5.91
CA VAL A 31 -1.32 -4.08 5.38
C VAL A 31 0.06 -3.52 5.72
N PHE A 32 0.93 -4.39 6.23
CA PHE A 32 2.22 -4.02 6.86
C PHE A 32 2.02 -3.24 8.17
N ALA A 33 1.09 -3.72 8.99
CA ALA A 33 0.60 -3.01 10.16
C ALA A 33 1.65 -2.73 11.24
N GLY A 34 2.72 -3.52 11.34
CA GLY A 34 3.73 -3.39 12.40
C GLY A 34 3.13 -3.42 13.81
N CYS A 35 2.90 -2.23 14.39
CA CYS A 35 2.28 -2.03 15.70
C CYS A 35 0.75 -1.79 15.64
N HIS A 36 0.09 -2.01 14.49
CA HIS A 36 -1.38 -1.95 14.29
C HIS A 36 -2.07 -0.67 14.78
N ILE A 37 -1.39 0.47 14.70
CA ILE A 37 -1.93 1.74 15.21
C ILE A 37 -3.21 2.13 14.46
N LEU A 38 -3.22 1.97 13.13
CA LEU A 38 -4.38 2.35 12.32
C LEU A 38 -5.53 1.35 12.49
N HIS A 39 -5.21 0.06 12.56
CA HIS A 39 -6.20 -0.98 12.88
C HIS A 39 -6.87 -0.75 14.23
N SER A 40 -6.10 -0.51 15.30
CA SER A 40 -6.68 -0.20 16.62
C SER A 40 -7.49 1.09 16.61
N GLY A 41 -7.03 2.10 15.87
CA GLY A 41 -7.82 3.31 15.62
C GLY A 41 -9.16 2.95 14.97
N ALA A 42 -9.16 2.21 13.87
CA ALA A 42 -10.39 1.81 13.18
C ALA A 42 -11.35 1.02 14.09
N GLU A 43 -10.86 0.05 14.86
CA GLU A 43 -11.70 -0.70 15.82
C GLU A 43 -12.29 0.19 16.91
N ALA A 44 -11.52 1.14 17.44
CA ALA A 44 -12.01 2.09 18.44
C ALA A 44 -13.13 3.00 17.90
N TRP A 45 -13.19 3.18 16.59
CA TRP A 45 -14.27 3.90 15.89
C TRP A 45 -15.44 2.98 15.47
N GLY A 46 -15.44 1.72 15.91
CA GLY A 46 -16.49 0.74 15.63
C GLY A 46 -16.42 0.13 14.23
N LEU A 47 -15.31 0.31 13.50
CA LEU A 47 -15.12 -0.26 12.17
C LEU A 47 -14.65 -1.72 12.25
N ARG A 48 -15.23 -2.59 11.43
CA ARG A 48 -14.77 -3.96 11.25
C ARG A 48 -13.47 -3.94 10.48
N SER A 49 -12.37 -4.27 11.16
CA SER A 49 -11.06 -4.13 10.56
C SER A 49 -10.17 -5.36 10.71
N ARG A 50 -9.18 -5.45 9.82
CA ARG A 50 -8.15 -6.51 9.86
C ARG A 50 -6.78 -5.91 9.62
N CYS A 51 -5.76 -6.49 10.25
CA CYS A 51 -4.37 -6.17 9.99
C CYS A 51 -3.61 -7.39 9.44
N LEU A 52 -2.64 -7.12 8.55
CA LEU A 52 -1.76 -8.12 7.96
C LEU A 52 -0.30 -7.70 8.17
N ASP A 53 0.46 -8.51 8.91
CA ASP A 53 1.89 -8.30 9.08
C ASP A 53 2.64 -9.61 9.33
N VAL A 54 3.86 -9.71 8.80
CA VAL A 54 4.76 -10.83 9.03
C VAL A 54 5.20 -10.96 10.50
N CYS A 55 5.19 -9.86 11.24
CA CYS A 55 5.47 -9.82 12.68
C CYS A 55 4.47 -10.65 13.50
N TYR A 56 3.22 -10.79 13.04
CA TYR A 56 2.22 -11.62 13.72
C TYR A 56 2.37 -13.10 13.37
N THR A 57 2.59 -13.40 12.08
CA THR A 57 2.85 -14.76 11.64
C THR A 57 3.57 -14.80 10.31
N ARG A 58 4.51 -15.73 10.15
CA ARG A 58 5.21 -15.97 8.87
C ARG A 58 4.25 -16.28 7.71
N LYS A 59 3.04 -16.77 8.03
CA LYS A 59 1.98 -17.03 7.05
C LYS A 59 1.46 -15.75 6.38
N MET A 60 1.58 -14.59 7.02
CA MET A 60 1.22 -13.28 6.47
C MET A 60 2.34 -12.65 5.63
N ASN A 61 3.42 -13.38 5.35
CA ASN A 61 4.48 -12.88 4.49
C ASN A 61 4.00 -12.78 3.02
N ILE A 62 3.67 -11.55 2.60
CA ILE A 62 3.18 -11.22 1.25
C ILE A 62 4.20 -11.57 0.15
N LEU A 63 5.48 -11.84 0.45
CA LEU A 63 6.44 -12.36 -0.54
C LEU A 63 6.25 -13.85 -0.88
N THR A 64 5.53 -14.59 -0.03
CA THR A 64 5.16 -15.99 -0.26
C THR A 64 3.84 -16.08 -1.01
N ASN A 65 3.61 -17.14 -1.79
CA ASN A 65 2.34 -17.28 -2.52
C ASN A 65 1.15 -17.36 -1.56
N PHE A 66 1.32 -18.08 -0.45
CA PHE A 66 0.29 -18.19 0.59
C PHE A 66 -0.06 -16.83 1.20
N GLY A 67 0.93 -16.04 1.63
CA GLY A 67 0.66 -14.72 2.20
C GLY A 67 0.06 -13.72 1.21
N PHE A 68 0.38 -13.87 -0.09
CA PHE A 68 -0.27 -13.06 -1.13
C PHE A 68 -1.72 -13.48 -1.37
N ILE A 69 -2.03 -14.78 -1.37
CA ILE A 69 -3.42 -15.26 -1.43
C ILE A 69 -4.20 -14.76 -0.20
N LEU A 70 -3.60 -14.83 0.99
CA LEU A 70 -4.21 -14.30 2.21
C LEU A 70 -4.53 -12.80 2.09
N LEU A 71 -3.60 -12.00 1.54
CA LEU A 71 -3.84 -10.59 1.24
C LEU A 71 -5.06 -10.41 0.34
N LEU A 72 -5.12 -11.14 -0.78
CA LEU A 72 -6.24 -11.07 -1.71
C LEU A 72 -7.56 -11.50 -1.06
N SER A 73 -7.56 -12.55 -0.24
CA SER A 73 -8.74 -13.01 0.49
C SER A 73 -9.26 -11.96 1.48
N VAL A 74 -8.38 -11.23 2.17
CA VAL A 74 -8.77 -10.14 3.08
C VAL A 74 -9.28 -8.94 2.30
N VAL A 75 -8.56 -8.51 1.27
CA VAL A 75 -8.95 -7.39 0.41
C VAL A 75 -10.30 -7.64 -0.29
N ARG A 76 -10.58 -8.89 -0.68
CA ARG A 76 -11.88 -9.31 -1.22
C ARG A 76 -13.03 -9.16 -0.22
N ARG A 77 -12.76 -9.12 1.08
CA ARG A 77 -13.79 -8.91 2.11
C ARG A 77 -14.06 -7.45 2.41
N ILE A 78 -13.24 -6.51 1.94
CA ILE A 78 -13.46 -5.08 2.17
C ILE A 78 -14.70 -4.63 1.40
N GLN A 79 -15.69 -4.03 2.05
CA GLN A 79 -16.90 -3.55 1.36
C GLN A 79 -16.55 -2.45 0.34
N ARG A 80 -17.44 -2.18 -0.62
CA ARG A 80 -17.29 -1.01 -1.51
C ARG A 80 -17.24 0.26 -0.66
N SER A 81 -16.38 1.20 -1.04
CA SER A 81 -16.06 2.40 -0.24
C SER A 81 -15.37 2.14 1.10
N GLY A 82 -15.06 0.88 1.45
CA GLY A 82 -14.12 0.56 2.52
C GLY A 82 -12.69 0.97 2.15
N THR A 83 -11.77 0.92 3.11
CA THR A 83 -10.40 1.42 2.93
C THR A 83 -9.36 0.33 3.16
N ALA A 84 -8.36 0.27 2.28
CA ALA A 84 -7.16 -0.54 2.45
C ALA A 84 -5.92 0.35 2.58
N TRP A 85 -5.24 0.30 3.73
CA TRP A 85 -4.01 1.04 4.00
C TRP A 85 -2.77 0.15 3.83
N TYR A 86 -1.73 0.64 3.16
CA TYR A 86 -0.52 -0.09 2.85
C TYR A 86 0.72 0.67 3.30
N ALA A 87 1.30 0.29 4.45
CA ALA A 87 2.55 0.85 4.97
C ALA A 87 3.77 0.10 4.42
N VAL A 88 3.93 0.11 3.08
CA VAL A 88 4.85 -0.79 2.38
C VAL A 88 6.32 -0.61 2.84
N PRO A 89 7.04 -1.70 3.18
CA PRO A 89 8.46 -1.63 3.50
C PRO A 89 9.30 -0.87 2.46
N CYS A 90 9.91 0.23 2.91
CA CYS A 90 10.50 1.25 2.04
C CYS A 90 12.03 1.29 2.03
N SER A 91 12.69 0.46 2.83
CA SER A 91 14.12 0.58 3.09
C SER A 91 15.00 0.52 1.83
N SER A 92 14.58 -0.18 0.77
CA SER A 92 15.31 -0.22 -0.51
C SER A 92 14.88 0.84 -1.53
N TRP A 93 13.90 1.67 -1.19
CA TRP A 93 13.22 2.59 -2.12
C TRP A 93 13.50 4.07 -1.82
N ILE A 94 13.96 4.37 -0.60
CA ILE A 94 14.31 5.73 -0.16
C ILE A 94 15.64 6.22 -0.74
N TRP A 95 15.85 7.54 -0.72
CA TRP A 95 17.05 8.18 -1.27
C TRP A 95 18.37 7.61 -0.74
N LEU A 96 18.45 7.33 0.58
CA LEU A 96 19.65 6.78 1.23
C LEU A 96 20.12 5.45 0.61
N SER A 97 19.19 4.65 0.11
CA SER A 97 19.50 3.33 -0.44
C SER A 97 19.82 3.36 -1.93
N ARG A 98 19.68 4.51 -2.61
CA ARG A 98 19.90 4.60 -4.07
C ARG A 98 21.35 4.34 -4.46
N GLY A 99 22.31 4.73 -3.63
CA GLY A 99 23.74 4.48 -3.90
C GLY A 99 24.11 3.00 -3.99
N SER A 100 23.49 2.15 -3.17
CA SER A 100 23.76 0.70 -3.13
C SER A 100 22.79 -0.14 -3.96
N THR A 101 21.57 0.37 -4.19
CA THR A 101 20.56 -0.32 -5.01
C THR A 101 20.60 0.10 -6.47
N HIS A 102 21.30 1.20 -6.79
CA HIS A 102 21.37 1.84 -8.10
C HIS A 102 19.99 2.15 -8.70
N ARG A 103 18.98 2.39 -7.86
CA ARG A 103 17.65 2.81 -8.29
C ARG A 103 17.64 4.32 -8.57
N SER A 104 16.91 4.72 -9.60
CA SER A 104 16.63 6.11 -9.95
C SER A 104 15.17 6.27 -10.35
N TRP A 105 14.71 7.50 -10.59
CA TRP A 105 13.34 7.72 -11.09
C TRP A 105 13.10 7.05 -12.45
N VAL A 106 14.08 7.11 -13.35
CA VAL A 106 14.05 6.46 -14.67
C VAL A 106 14.33 4.97 -14.61
N GLN A 107 14.79 4.44 -13.48
CA GLN A 107 15.07 3.01 -13.31
C GLN A 107 14.69 2.58 -11.89
N ALA A 108 13.41 2.70 -11.57
CA ALA A 108 12.93 2.50 -10.21
C ALA A 108 13.18 1.08 -9.71
N ALA A 109 13.13 0.07 -10.59
CA ALA A 109 13.46 -1.32 -10.27
C ALA A 109 14.95 -1.58 -10.00
N GLY A 110 15.83 -0.61 -10.31
CA GLY A 110 17.28 -0.76 -10.34
C GLY A 110 17.77 -1.63 -11.49
N PRO A 111 19.09 -1.74 -11.73
CA PRO A 111 19.65 -2.53 -12.81
C PRO A 111 19.25 -4.01 -12.71
N ARG A 112 19.03 -4.67 -13.86
CA ARG A 112 18.71 -6.11 -13.92
C ARG A 112 19.93 -6.96 -13.51
N ARG A 113 21.10 -6.67 -14.08
CA ARG A 113 22.35 -7.37 -13.81
C ARG A 113 22.93 -6.91 -12.46
N GLY A 114 23.43 -7.86 -11.66
CA GLY A 114 24.05 -7.56 -10.36
C GLY A 114 23.07 -7.18 -9.24
N ARG A 115 21.76 -7.27 -9.48
CA ARG A 115 20.74 -6.90 -8.49
C ARG A 115 20.82 -7.79 -7.24
N SER A 116 21.00 -7.16 -6.09
CA SER A 116 21.03 -7.85 -4.80
C SER A 116 19.71 -8.60 -4.52
N SER A 117 19.78 -9.63 -3.66
CA SER A 117 18.60 -10.42 -3.28
C SER A 117 17.53 -9.57 -2.57
N SER A 118 17.93 -8.55 -1.82
CA SER A 118 17.02 -7.61 -1.15
C SER A 118 16.24 -6.75 -2.16
N VAL A 119 16.92 -6.20 -3.17
CA VAL A 119 16.27 -5.42 -4.25
C VAL A 119 15.30 -6.29 -5.04
N ARG A 120 15.66 -7.56 -5.34
CA ARG A 120 14.74 -8.52 -5.98
C ARG A 120 13.48 -8.77 -5.15
N LYS A 121 13.62 -8.99 -3.84
CA LYS A 121 12.47 -9.16 -2.92
C LYS A 121 11.60 -7.91 -2.87
N ALA A 122 12.21 -6.74 -2.76
CA ALA A 122 11.50 -5.47 -2.76
C ALA A 122 10.69 -5.24 -4.04
N ASN A 123 11.26 -5.53 -5.23
CA ASN A 123 10.54 -5.43 -6.50
C ASN A 123 9.37 -6.40 -6.56
N LYS A 124 9.56 -7.64 -6.08
CA LYS A 124 8.47 -8.63 -5.99
C LYS A 124 7.36 -8.13 -5.06
N LEU A 125 7.70 -7.49 -3.95
CA LEU A 125 6.73 -6.92 -3.02
C LEU A 125 5.94 -5.79 -3.69
N ALA A 126 6.64 -4.84 -4.31
CA ALA A 126 6.02 -3.71 -5.01
C ALA A 126 5.02 -4.16 -6.07
N ARG A 127 5.37 -5.16 -6.90
CA ARG A 127 4.44 -5.72 -7.90
C ARG A 127 3.19 -6.35 -7.28
N ARG A 128 3.34 -7.05 -6.15
CA ARG A 128 2.20 -7.66 -5.45
C ARG A 128 1.29 -6.61 -4.83
N VAL A 129 1.87 -5.55 -4.27
CA VAL A 129 1.10 -4.40 -3.79
C VAL A 129 0.39 -3.73 -4.95
N ALA A 130 1.08 -3.40 -6.05
CA ALA A 130 0.46 -2.79 -7.23
C ALA A 130 -0.74 -3.59 -7.75
N TYR A 131 -0.64 -4.93 -7.79
CA TYR A 131 -1.76 -5.79 -8.13
C TYR A 131 -2.94 -5.66 -7.14
N ALA A 132 -2.67 -5.60 -5.83
CA ALA A 132 -3.71 -5.42 -4.82
C ALA A 132 -4.36 -4.03 -4.89
N LEU A 133 -3.60 -2.98 -5.23
CA LEU A 133 -4.12 -1.62 -5.47
C LEU A 133 -5.05 -1.60 -6.68
N GLU A 134 -4.64 -2.22 -7.79
CA GLU A 134 -5.46 -2.36 -8.99
C GLU A 134 -6.78 -3.08 -8.70
N TYR A 135 -6.69 -4.18 -7.94
CA TYR A 135 -7.87 -4.93 -7.51
C TYR A 135 -8.80 -4.08 -6.65
N ASN A 136 -8.26 -3.34 -5.66
CA ASN A 136 -9.03 -2.43 -4.82
C ASN A 136 -9.77 -1.37 -5.65
N PHE A 137 -9.04 -0.70 -6.55
CA PHE A 137 -9.59 0.32 -7.42
C PHE A 137 -10.77 -0.20 -8.24
N ARG A 138 -10.59 -1.33 -8.95
CA ARG A 138 -11.66 -1.94 -9.76
C ARG A 138 -12.86 -2.41 -8.93
N LYS A 139 -12.63 -2.82 -7.69
CA LYS A 139 -13.70 -3.21 -6.76
C LYS A 139 -14.46 -2.00 -6.19
N GLY A 140 -13.92 -0.79 -6.31
CA GLY A 140 -14.44 0.41 -5.65
C GLY A 140 -14.09 0.46 -4.16
N VAL A 141 -13.00 -0.20 -3.77
CA VAL A 141 -12.36 -0.06 -2.44
C VAL A 141 -11.36 1.08 -2.53
N GLU A 142 -11.40 1.99 -1.57
CA GLU A 142 -10.40 3.04 -1.48
C GLU A 142 -9.08 2.48 -0.95
N TYR A 143 -7.96 3.04 -1.40
CA TYR A 143 -6.66 2.62 -0.90
C TYR A 143 -5.77 3.80 -0.55
N VAL A 144 -4.84 3.57 0.38
CA VAL A 144 -3.76 4.48 0.72
C VAL A 144 -2.46 3.69 0.76
N VAL A 145 -1.44 4.18 0.07
CA VAL A 145 -0.06 3.74 0.20
C VAL A 145 0.69 4.79 0.99
N GLU A 146 1.29 4.38 2.09
CA GLU A 146 2.10 5.24 2.94
C GLU A 146 3.59 4.95 2.71
N ASN A 147 4.38 5.99 2.44
CA ASN A 147 5.83 5.84 2.34
C ASN A 147 6.56 7.17 2.61
N PRO A 148 7.85 7.16 2.98
CA PRO A 148 8.62 8.40 3.11
C PRO A 148 8.63 9.19 1.78
N SER A 149 8.66 10.51 1.85
CA SER A 149 8.52 11.38 0.67
C SER A 149 9.58 11.17 -0.42
N SER A 150 10.75 10.67 -0.04
CA SER A 150 11.85 10.35 -0.96
C SER A 150 11.74 8.99 -1.66
N SER A 151 10.68 8.22 -1.37
CA SER A 151 10.53 6.85 -1.88
C SER A 151 10.22 6.82 -3.36
N LEU A 152 10.88 5.91 -4.08
CA LEU A 152 10.58 5.60 -5.47
C LEU A 152 9.37 4.67 -5.64
N LEU A 153 8.73 4.21 -4.54
CA LEU A 153 7.61 3.27 -4.64
C LEU A 153 6.38 3.87 -5.35
N GLY A 154 6.26 5.20 -5.38
CA GLY A 154 5.17 5.91 -6.06
C GLY A 154 5.05 5.58 -7.54
N CYS A 155 6.15 5.21 -8.22
CA CYS A 155 6.10 4.86 -9.64
C CYS A 155 5.36 3.53 -9.94
N PHE A 156 5.00 2.74 -8.91
CA PHE A 156 4.25 1.49 -9.07
C PHE A 156 2.74 1.68 -8.83
N GLN A 157 2.30 2.92 -8.63
CA GLN A 157 0.89 3.25 -8.44
C GLN A 157 0.23 3.48 -9.79
N ARG A 158 -1.05 3.13 -9.88
CA ARG A 158 -1.87 3.33 -11.07
C ARG A 158 -3.23 3.90 -10.67
N HIS A 159 -3.79 4.70 -11.57
CA HIS A 159 -5.19 5.16 -11.61
C HIS A 159 -5.66 6.07 -10.46
N GLY A 160 -5.86 7.36 -10.77
CA GLY A 160 -6.64 8.30 -9.96
C GLY A 160 -6.13 8.52 -8.52
N ALA A 161 -4.88 8.12 -8.25
CA ALA A 161 -4.25 8.29 -6.96
C ALA A 161 -3.86 9.75 -6.78
N ARG A 162 -4.33 10.37 -5.71
CA ARG A 162 -3.86 11.69 -5.28
C ARG A 162 -2.68 11.55 -4.33
N ARG A 163 -1.81 12.56 -4.34
CA ARG A 163 -0.66 12.64 -3.47
C ARG A 163 -0.90 13.69 -2.39
N VAL A 164 -0.67 13.30 -1.13
CA VAL A 164 -0.68 14.21 0.02
C VAL A 164 0.59 13.98 0.83
N THR A 165 1.34 15.04 1.12
CA THR A 165 2.49 14.95 2.04
C THR A 165 2.11 15.47 3.41
N ILE A 166 2.35 14.68 4.44
CA ILE A 166 2.14 15.02 5.85
C ILE A 166 3.44 14.92 6.64
N TYR A 167 3.54 15.68 7.72
CA TYR A 167 4.64 15.58 8.67
C TYR A 167 4.16 14.83 9.90
N LEU A 168 4.80 13.71 10.23
CA LEU A 168 4.34 12.87 11.35
C LEU A 168 4.33 13.60 12.70
N GLY A 169 5.18 14.63 12.88
CA GLY A 169 5.19 15.44 14.09
C GLY A 169 3.89 16.20 14.34
N SER A 170 3.15 16.56 13.28
CA SER A 170 1.81 17.16 13.39
C SER A 170 0.79 16.21 14.02
N PHE A 171 1.10 14.92 14.10
CA PHE A 171 0.27 13.86 14.68
C PHE A 171 0.90 13.25 15.94
N GLY A 172 1.81 13.99 16.60
CA GLY A 172 2.41 13.59 17.88
C GLY A 172 3.60 12.63 17.76
N ALA A 173 4.08 12.32 16.55
CA ALA A 173 5.33 11.57 16.41
C ALA A 173 6.53 12.41 16.87
N ARG A 174 7.54 11.77 17.45
CA ARG A 174 8.77 12.46 17.90
C ARG A 174 9.59 13.07 16.76
N THR A 175 9.37 12.63 15.52
CA THR A 175 10.14 13.06 14.35
C THR A 175 9.26 13.86 13.39
N LEU A 176 9.77 14.98 12.87
CA LEU A 176 9.18 15.73 11.75
C LEU A 176 9.40 15.04 10.40
N LYS A 177 9.34 13.71 10.38
CA LYS A 177 9.59 12.94 9.16
C LYS A 177 8.45 13.18 8.18
N PRO A 178 8.72 13.63 6.94
CA PRO A 178 7.71 13.74 5.91
C PRO A 178 7.34 12.35 5.39
N VAL A 179 6.04 12.11 5.30
CA VAL A 179 5.44 10.90 4.75
C VAL A 179 4.50 11.32 3.65
N THR A 180 4.64 10.70 2.48
CA THR A 180 3.70 10.85 1.39
C THR A 180 2.67 9.73 1.48
N LEU A 181 1.41 10.13 1.43
CA LEU A 181 0.26 9.28 1.22
C LEU A 181 -0.13 9.38 -0.25
N TRP A 182 -0.28 8.24 -0.90
CA TRP A 182 -0.84 8.17 -2.24
C TRP A 182 -2.08 7.31 -2.21
N GLY A 183 -3.18 7.75 -2.79
CA GLY A 183 -4.40 6.94 -2.70
C GLY A 183 -5.61 7.54 -3.35
N THR A 184 -6.67 6.75 -3.36
CA THR A 184 -7.98 7.12 -3.91
C THR A 184 -8.92 7.68 -2.85
N VAL A 185 -8.52 7.64 -1.57
CA VAL A 185 -9.23 8.27 -0.43
C VAL A 185 -9.29 9.81 -0.57
N GLY A 186 -8.79 10.37 -1.67
CA GLY A 186 -8.87 11.78 -2.00
C GLY A 186 -10.27 12.41 -1.97
N ARG A 187 -11.37 11.65 -1.92
CA ARG A 187 -12.72 12.17 -1.63
C ARG A 187 -12.96 12.43 -0.14
N LEU A 188 -12.35 11.63 0.75
CA LEU A 188 -12.43 11.76 2.21
C LEU A 188 -11.32 12.65 2.79
N LEU A 189 -10.11 12.58 2.23
CA LEU A 189 -8.95 13.34 2.71
C LEU A 189 -9.05 14.84 2.39
N SER A 190 -9.62 15.22 1.23
CA SER A 190 -9.83 16.64 0.91
C SER A 190 -10.75 17.31 1.93
N ASP A 191 -11.89 16.69 2.25
CA ASP A 191 -12.89 17.33 3.10
C ASP A 191 -12.51 17.30 4.59
N HIS A 192 -11.81 16.25 5.04
CA HIS A 192 -11.48 16.09 6.46
C HIS A 192 -10.15 16.74 6.86
N LEU A 193 -9.09 16.66 6.03
CA LEU A 193 -7.81 17.32 6.34
C LEU A 193 -7.92 18.85 6.21
N LEU A 194 -8.73 19.37 5.29
CA LEU A 194 -9.04 20.80 5.24
C LEU A 194 -9.67 21.28 6.55
N ARG A 195 -10.57 20.48 7.16
CA ARG A 195 -11.23 20.81 8.43
C ARG A 195 -10.29 20.71 9.63
N VAL A 196 -9.47 19.66 9.71
CA VAL A 196 -8.53 19.46 10.82
C VAL A 196 -7.40 20.51 10.78
N GLY A 197 -6.89 20.82 9.58
CA GLY A 197 -5.91 21.88 9.38
C GLY A 197 -6.45 23.27 9.76
N GLN A 198 -7.72 23.55 9.51
CA GLN A 198 -8.36 24.80 9.93
C GLN A 198 -8.60 24.90 11.45
N GLN A 199 -8.85 23.77 12.14
CA GLN A 199 -9.06 23.78 13.60
C GLN A 199 -7.76 23.80 14.40
N SER A 200 -6.63 23.42 13.80
CA SER A 200 -5.31 23.39 14.46
C SER A 200 -4.36 24.49 13.98
N ALA A 201 -4.80 25.40 13.10
CA ALA A 201 -4.03 26.54 12.62
C ALA A 201 -3.89 27.67 13.67
N GLY A 202 -3.12 27.37 14.72
CA GLY A 202 -2.10 28.29 15.22
C GLY A 202 -0.74 27.83 14.70
N ALA A 203 -0.30 28.39 13.57
CA ALA A 203 1.01 28.25 12.90
C ALA A 203 1.31 26.98 12.06
N ASP A 204 1.42 27.18 10.75
CA ASP A 204 2.35 26.56 9.78
C ASP A 204 2.36 25.04 9.50
N ALA A 205 1.27 24.30 9.72
CA ALA A 205 1.16 22.93 9.19
C ALA A 205 0.71 22.93 7.71
N GLY A 206 1.63 23.19 6.78
CA GLY A 206 1.37 23.16 5.34
C GLY A 206 1.11 21.75 4.81
N VAL A 207 -0.14 21.44 4.42
CA VAL A 207 -0.48 20.26 3.62
C VAL A 207 -0.35 20.64 2.15
N VAL A 208 0.51 19.95 1.41
CA VAL A 208 0.68 20.14 -0.03
C VAL A 208 -0.05 19.02 -0.77
N PHE A 209 -0.99 19.41 -1.64
CA PHE A 209 -1.69 18.52 -2.56
C PHE A 209 -1.08 18.67 -3.95
N GLU A 210 -0.74 17.56 -4.58
CA GLU A 210 -0.29 17.51 -5.97
C GLU A 210 -1.13 16.46 -6.71
N ASP A 211 -1.69 16.83 -7.86
CA ASP A 211 -2.31 15.87 -8.78
C ASP A 211 -1.18 15.14 -9.52
N PHE A 212 -1.28 13.81 -9.59
CA PHE A 212 -0.20 12.94 -10.07
C PHE A 212 -0.28 12.66 -11.59
N ASP A 213 -1.10 13.39 -12.33
CA ASP A 213 -1.41 13.10 -13.74
C ASP A 213 -0.25 13.40 -14.71
N ASP A 214 0.86 14.02 -14.25
CA ASP A 214 1.97 14.46 -15.12
C ASP A 214 3.15 13.47 -15.27
N LEU A 215 3.03 12.24 -14.74
CA LEU A 215 4.04 11.19 -14.93
C LEU A 215 3.46 10.05 -15.77
N GLU A 216 3.23 10.30 -17.06
CA GLU A 216 3.10 9.24 -18.07
C GLU A 216 4.42 8.47 -18.16
N GLY A 217 4.61 7.52 -17.25
CA GLY A 217 5.65 6.52 -17.35
C GLY A 217 5.32 5.57 -18.50
N ASP A 218 6.24 5.47 -19.45
CA ASP A 218 6.17 4.53 -20.57
C ASP A 218 5.86 3.10 -20.05
N ASP A 219 4.65 2.60 -20.38
CA ASP A 219 4.18 1.27 -19.99
C ASP A 219 5.08 0.15 -20.55
N SER A 220 5.95 0.45 -21.53
CA SER A 220 6.87 -0.52 -22.14
C SER A 220 7.90 -1.11 -21.17
N GLU A 221 8.36 -0.35 -20.16
CA GLU A 221 9.30 -0.89 -19.15
C GLU A 221 8.63 -1.88 -18.18
N LEU A 222 7.28 -1.90 -18.12
CA LEU A 222 6.51 -2.80 -17.27
C LEU A 222 6.15 -4.13 -17.94
N GLU A 223 6.04 -4.18 -19.27
CA GLU A 223 5.94 -5.45 -20.02
C GLU A 223 7.20 -6.29 -19.85
N ASP A 224 8.35 -5.62 -19.76
CA ASP A 224 9.65 -6.19 -19.46
C ASP A 224 9.78 -6.69 -17.98
N LEU A 225 8.76 -6.49 -17.15
CA LEU A 225 8.71 -6.89 -15.74
C LEU A 225 7.72 -8.03 -15.44
N VAL A 226 7.06 -8.60 -16.47
CA VAL A 226 6.20 -9.80 -16.41
C VAL A 226 6.99 -11.08 -16.69
#